data_AF-A0A8T5SUD4-F1
#
_entry.id   AF-A0A8T5SUD4-F1
#
_cell.length_a   1.000
_cell.length_b   1.000
_cell.length_c   1.000
_cell.angle_alpha   90.00
_cell.angle_beta   90.00
_cell.angle_gamma   90.00
#
_symmetry.space_group_name_H-M   'P 1'
#
loop_
_entity.id
_entity.type
_entity.pdbx_description
1 polymer ?
#
loop_
_entity_poly.entity_id
_entity_poly.type
_entity_poly.pdbx_seq_one_letter_code
_entity_poly.pdbx_strand_id
1 'polypeptide(L)'
;MIDVTELPAKRLNFILEMLLEKAKVQSNFGRDQPIEWSIMHMYSCSQLAKLLAIKRGLDPEIAGIAGAIHDLAIIETGKFKNHGPNGVDLVRGFLKNYNKKIGDNYGFISDDEIELIVKATIYHSDKKQYSDDKFVELIKDVDAFDRYL
;
A
#
# COMPACT_ATOMS: atom_id res chain seq x y z
N MET A 1 0.16 -3.93 -24.61
CA MET A 1 1.30 -4.45 -23.82
C MET A 1 1.88 -3.25 -23.09
N ILE A 2 1.99 -3.28 -21.76
CA ILE A 2 2.62 -2.18 -21.01
C ILE A 2 4.10 -2.14 -21.43
N ASP A 3 4.58 -0.98 -21.86
CA ASP A 3 5.99 -0.77 -22.15
C ASP A 3 6.77 -0.85 -20.83
N VAL A 4 7.61 -1.88 -20.69
CA VAL A 4 8.38 -2.17 -19.46
C VAL A 4 9.78 -1.52 -19.48
N THR A 5 10.10 -0.74 -20.53
CA THR A 5 11.43 -0.13 -20.66
C THR A 5 11.68 0.98 -19.63
N GLU A 6 10.62 1.63 -19.13
CA GLU A 6 10.65 2.51 -17.97
C GLU A 6 9.40 2.27 -17.11
N LEU A 7 9.56 1.68 -15.92
CA LEU A 7 8.46 1.64 -14.95
C LEU A 7 8.43 2.96 -14.19
N PRO A 8 7.43 3.84 -14.40
CA PRO A 8 7.29 5.03 -13.59
C PRO A 8 7.03 4.60 -12.14
N ALA A 9 7.99 4.88 -11.25
CA ALA A 9 7.90 4.60 -9.82
C ALA A 9 8.27 5.84 -9.00
N LYS A 10 8.21 7.03 -9.62
CA LYS A 10 8.66 8.28 -9.03
C LYS A 10 7.82 8.61 -7.80
N ARG A 11 6.49 8.50 -7.89
CA ARG A 11 5.58 8.77 -6.76
C ARG A 11 5.75 7.71 -5.68
N LEU A 12 5.87 6.45 -6.09
CA LEU A 12 6.04 5.32 -5.19
C LEU A 12 7.29 5.45 -4.31
N ASN A 13 8.44 5.83 -4.87
CA ASN A 13 9.70 5.90 -4.12
C ASN A 13 9.61 6.88 -2.93
N PHE A 14 8.98 8.04 -3.12
CA PHE A 14 8.78 9.00 -2.04
C PHE A 14 7.71 8.56 -1.04
N ILE A 15 6.67 7.85 -1.48
CA ILE A 15 5.72 7.23 -0.55
C ILE A 15 6.41 6.20 0.34
N LEU A 16 7.26 5.35 -0.23
CA LEU A 16 8.04 4.37 0.53
C LEU A 16 8.99 5.05 1.52
N GLU A 17 9.64 6.15 1.13
CA GLU A 17 10.45 6.96 2.03
C GLU A 17 9.60 7.52 3.19
N MET A 18 8.47 8.17 2.88
CA MET A 18 7.57 8.73 3.89
C MET A 18 7.01 7.67 4.85
N LEU A 19 6.70 6.47 4.35
CA LEU A 19 6.25 5.33 5.17
C LEU A 19 7.38 4.81 6.06
N LEU A 20 8.59 4.68 5.52
CA LEU A 20 9.76 4.24 6.28
C LEU A 20 10.05 5.20 7.45
N GLU A 21 10.07 6.51 7.19
CA GLU A 21 10.29 7.51 8.25
C GLU A 21 9.20 7.46 9.32
N LYS A 22 7.95 7.21 8.91
CA LYS A 22 6.84 7.00 9.84
C LYS A 22 6.98 5.71 10.66
N ALA A 23 7.51 4.63 10.08
CA ALA A 23 7.71 3.36 10.75
C ALA A 23 8.89 3.42 11.74
N LYS A 24 10.02 4.04 11.37
CA LYS A 24 11.25 4.11 12.19
C LYS A 24 11.07 4.73 13.58
N VAL A 25 10.07 5.60 13.74
CA VAL A 25 9.78 6.28 15.02
C VAL A 25 8.82 5.49 15.92
N GLN A 26 8.30 4.35 15.45
CA GLN A 26 7.36 3.53 16.22
C GLN A 26 8.09 2.68 17.26
N SER A 27 7.43 2.44 18.39
CA SER A 27 7.92 1.53 19.45
C SER A 27 7.31 0.15 19.32
N ASN A 28 8.09 -0.90 19.61
CA ASN A 28 7.61 -2.29 19.65
C ASN A 28 6.75 -2.62 20.88
N PHE A 29 6.68 -1.74 21.87
CA PHE A 29 5.88 -1.99 23.07
C PHE A 29 4.39 -2.10 22.75
N GLY A 30 3.78 -3.24 23.06
CA GLY A 30 2.35 -3.46 22.93
C GLY A 30 1.84 -3.72 21.51
N ARG A 31 2.72 -3.87 20.50
CA ARG A 31 2.35 -4.27 19.13
C ARG A 31 2.12 -5.78 19.04
N ASP A 32 1.28 -6.19 18.10
CA ASP A 32 1.00 -7.62 17.82
C ASP A 32 2.15 -8.28 17.04
N GLN A 33 2.86 -7.49 16.22
CA GLN A 33 4.10 -7.86 15.53
C GLN A 33 5.10 -6.69 15.65
N PRO A 34 6.42 -6.96 15.63
CA PRO A 34 7.43 -5.92 15.66
C PRO A 34 7.33 -5.02 14.41
N ILE A 35 7.70 -3.74 14.54
CA ILE A 35 7.66 -2.77 13.44
C ILE A 35 8.53 -3.19 12.27
N GLU A 36 9.62 -3.93 12.54
CA GLU A 36 10.50 -4.51 11.54
C GLU A 36 9.76 -5.47 10.60
N TRP A 37 8.77 -6.22 11.12
CA TRP A 37 7.90 -7.05 10.30
C TRP A 37 7.05 -6.19 9.36
N SER A 38 6.44 -5.11 9.85
CA SER A 38 5.65 -4.20 9.01
C SER A 38 6.50 -3.51 7.94
N ILE A 39 7.76 -3.17 8.25
CA ILE A 39 8.70 -2.58 7.27
C ILE A 39 9.02 -3.59 6.17
N MET A 40 9.36 -4.83 6.54
CA MET A 40 9.60 -5.90 5.57
C MET A 40 8.37 -6.14 4.68
N HIS A 41 7.21 -6.37 5.31
CA HIS A 41 5.93 -6.64 4.65
C HIS A 41 5.51 -5.54 3.68
N MET A 42 5.68 -4.27 4.08
CA MET A 42 5.44 -3.11 3.22
C MET A 42 6.27 -3.14 1.94
N TYR A 43 7.59 -3.37 2.06
CA TYR A 43 8.48 -3.35 0.90
C TYR A 43 8.23 -4.53 -0.02
N SER A 44 8.09 -5.73 0.53
CA SER A 44 7.85 -6.94 -0.25
C SER A 44 6.49 -6.91 -0.95
N CYS A 45 5.41 -6.52 -0.26
CA CYS A 45 4.10 -6.31 -0.88
C CYS A 45 4.14 -5.26 -1.99
N SER A 46 4.86 -4.16 -1.80
CA SER A 46 5.03 -3.15 -2.86
C SER A 46 5.67 -3.74 -4.12
N GLN A 47 6.73 -4.55 -3.99
CA GLN A 47 7.36 -5.18 -5.15
C GLN A 47 6.45 -6.23 -5.82
N LEU A 48 5.82 -7.08 -5.03
CA LEU A 48 4.89 -8.10 -5.52
C LEU A 48 3.70 -7.48 -6.26
N ALA A 49 3.15 -6.38 -5.74
CA ALA A 49 2.03 -5.69 -6.34
C ALA A 49 2.37 -5.15 -7.73
N LYS A 50 3.56 -4.56 -7.93
CA LYS A 50 4.01 -4.13 -9.26
C LYS A 50 4.10 -5.31 -10.24
N LEU A 51 4.73 -6.40 -9.84
CA LEU A 51 4.90 -7.58 -10.69
C LEU A 51 3.55 -8.18 -11.09
N LEU A 52 2.63 -8.30 -10.12
CA LEU A 52 1.31 -8.84 -10.36
C LEU A 52 0.44 -7.90 -11.20
N ALA A 53 0.58 -6.58 -11.03
CA ALA A 53 -0.13 -5.58 -11.82
C ALA A 53 0.28 -5.63 -13.30
N ILE A 54 1.58 -5.72 -13.59
CA ILE A 54 2.09 -5.89 -14.96
C ILE A 54 1.46 -7.13 -15.60
N LYS A 55 1.43 -8.26 -14.88
CA LYS A 55 0.82 -9.51 -15.37
C LYS A 55 -0.68 -9.38 -15.60
N ARG A 56 -1.39 -8.57 -14.80
CA ARG A 56 -2.85 -8.37 -14.88
C ARG A 56 -3.27 -7.20 -15.78
N GLY A 57 -2.33 -6.46 -16.36
CA GLY A 57 -2.62 -5.26 -17.15
C GLY A 57 -3.20 -4.11 -16.32
N LEU A 58 -2.79 -4.01 -15.05
CA LEU A 58 -3.13 -2.92 -14.14
C LEU A 58 -1.95 -1.96 -14.01
N ASP A 59 -2.20 -0.74 -13.53
CA ASP A 59 -1.15 0.26 -13.29
C ASP A 59 -0.17 -0.24 -12.21
N PRO A 60 1.11 -0.48 -12.55
CA PRO A 60 2.07 -1.01 -11.59
C PRO A 60 2.48 0.00 -10.53
N GLU A 61 2.52 1.30 -10.82
CA GLU A 61 2.88 2.31 -9.81
C GLU A 61 1.79 2.37 -8.74
N ILE A 62 0.53 2.47 -9.15
CA ILE A 62 -0.60 2.55 -8.23
C ILE A 62 -0.76 1.26 -7.43
N ALA A 63 -0.55 0.10 -8.06
CA ALA A 63 -0.51 -1.18 -7.34
C ALA A 63 0.63 -1.23 -6.31
N GLY A 64 1.83 -0.77 -6.68
CA GLY A 64 2.97 -0.70 -5.77
C GLY A 64 2.73 0.23 -4.57
N ILE A 65 2.03 1.34 -4.79
CA ILE A 65 1.63 2.28 -3.73
C ILE A 65 0.61 1.62 -2.80
N ALA A 66 -0.44 1.01 -3.37
CA ALA A 66 -1.44 0.29 -2.60
C ALA A 66 -0.81 -0.85 -1.78
N GLY A 67 0.08 -1.64 -2.38
CA GLY A 67 0.80 -2.72 -1.71
C GLY A 67 1.66 -2.22 -0.55
N ALA A 68 2.31 -1.06 -0.69
CA ALA A 68 3.09 -0.47 0.40
C ALA A 68 2.21 0.04 1.55
N ILE A 69 1.06 0.67 1.24
CA ILE A 69 0.29 1.43 2.23
C ILE A 69 -0.87 0.66 2.86
N HIS A 70 -1.24 -0.52 2.34
CA HIS A 70 -2.45 -1.23 2.76
C HIS A 70 -2.51 -1.51 4.27
N ASP A 71 -1.34 -1.67 4.91
CA ASP A 71 -1.19 -1.94 6.34
C ASP A 71 -0.77 -0.72 7.17
N LEU A 72 -0.98 0.50 6.67
CA LEU A 72 -0.64 1.74 7.38
C LEU A 72 -1.28 1.82 8.78
N ALA A 73 -2.49 1.28 8.96
CA ALA A 73 -3.12 1.20 10.27
C ALA A 73 -2.32 0.33 11.26
N ILE A 74 -1.69 -0.74 10.78
CA ILE A 74 -0.81 -1.57 11.60
C ILE A 74 0.45 -0.78 11.96
N ILE A 75 1.06 -0.06 11.01
CA ILE A 75 2.23 0.80 11.30
C ILE A 75 1.92 1.77 12.44
N GLU A 76 0.78 2.46 12.39
CA GLU A 76 0.37 3.46 13.40
C GLU A 76 -0.06 2.85 14.73
N THR A 77 -0.87 1.79 14.70
CA THR A 77 -1.53 1.28 15.93
C THR A 77 -0.86 0.05 16.53
N GLY A 78 -0.09 -0.68 15.73
CA GLY A 78 0.47 -1.99 16.09
C GLY A 78 -0.57 -3.12 16.17
N LYS A 79 -1.79 -2.93 15.66
CA LYS A 79 -2.90 -3.88 15.83
C LYS A 79 -3.42 -4.44 14.52
N PHE A 80 -3.56 -5.76 14.44
CA PHE A 80 -4.14 -6.45 13.27
C PHE A 80 -5.66 -6.48 13.30
N LYS A 81 -6.30 -6.29 14.45
CA LYS A 81 -7.77 -6.36 14.50
C LYS A 81 -8.39 -5.20 13.72
N ASN A 82 -9.15 -5.52 12.67
CA ASN A 82 -9.86 -4.56 11.80
C ASN A 82 -8.96 -3.48 11.16
N HIS A 83 -7.69 -3.78 10.89
CA HIS A 83 -6.73 -2.80 10.34
C HIS A 83 -7.15 -2.24 8.99
N GLY A 84 -7.74 -3.04 8.09
CA GLY A 84 -8.22 -2.56 6.79
C GLY A 84 -9.25 -1.42 6.93
N PRO A 85 -10.43 -1.64 7.54
CA PRO A 85 -11.41 -0.58 7.78
C PRO A 85 -10.87 0.59 8.63
N ASN A 86 -10.03 0.32 9.63
CA ASN A 86 -9.43 1.36 10.48
C ASN A 86 -8.40 2.22 9.73
N GLY A 87 -7.90 1.76 8.58
CA GLY A 87 -6.87 2.44 7.79
C GLY A 87 -7.40 3.53 6.85
N VAL A 88 -8.72 3.65 6.65
CA VAL A 88 -9.31 4.54 5.63
C VAL A 88 -8.84 5.97 5.75
N ASP A 89 -9.02 6.57 6.93
CA ASP A 89 -8.68 7.99 7.13
C ASP A 89 -7.16 8.19 7.20
N LEU A 90 -6.42 7.20 7.69
CA LEU A 90 -4.96 7.22 7.73
C LEU A 90 -4.38 7.23 6.31
N VAL A 91 -4.84 6.32 5.44
CA VAL A 91 -4.38 6.22 4.05
C VAL A 91 -4.78 7.48 3.27
N ARG A 92 -6.04 7.91 3.35
CA ARG A 92 -6.50 9.13 2.66
C ARG A 92 -5.72 10.35 3.13
N GLY A 93 -5.53 10.50 4.43
CA GLY A 93 -4.75 11.59 5.03
C GLY A 93 -3.28 11.56 4.59
N PHE A 94 -2.68 10.37 4.54
CA PHE A 94 -1.29 10.19 4.12
C PHE A 94 -1.09 10.59 2.65
N LEU A 95 -1.93 10.12 1.74
CA LEU A 95 -1.81 10.43 0.29
C LEU A 95 -2.08 11.91 0.01
N LYS A 96 -3.04 12.53 0.71
CA LYS A 96 -3.26 13.99 0.63
C LYS A 96 -2.06 14.78 1.17
N ASN A 97 -1.41 14.29 2.23
CA ASN A 97 -0.20 14.91 2.75
C ASN A 97 0.99 14.75 1.79
N TYR A 98 1.15 13.61 1.12
CA TYR A 98 2.10 13.43 0.03
C TYR A 98 1.88 14.49 -1.07
N ASN A 99 0.64 14.61 -1.58
CA ASN A 99 0.29 15.60 -2.60
C ASN A 99 0.64 17.03 -2.17
N LYS A 100 0.29 17.40 -0.94
CA LYS A 100 0.58 18.74 -0.39
C LYS A 100 2.08 19.02 -0.28
N LYS A 101 2.89 18.02 0.10
CA LYS A 101 4.32 18.22 0.36
C LYS A 101 5.15 18.23 -0.92
N ILE A 102 4.84 17.35 -1.86
CA ILE A 102 5.74 17.04 -2.98
C ILE A 102 5.03 16.78 -4.31
N GLY A 103 3.70 16.86 -4.36
CA GLY A 103 2.90 16.60 -5.59
C GLY A 103 3.31 17.48 -6.78
N ASP A 104 3.62 18.76 -6.54
CA ASP A 104 4.06 19.70 -7.59
C ASP A 104 5.36 19.27 -8.29
N ASN A 105 6.24 18.55 -7.60
CA ASN A 105 7.57 18.17 -8.08
C ASN A 105 7.62 16.72 -8.64
N TYR A 106 6.72 15.85 -8.17
CA TYR A 106 6.82 14.41 -8.38
C TYR A 106 5.54 13.76 -8.92
N GLY A 107 4.48 14.55 -9.08
CA GLY A 107 3.19 14.10 -9.58
C GLY A 107 2.21 13.86 -8.44
N PHE A 108 0.97 14.28 -8.69
CA PHE A 108 -0.14 14.06 -7.78
C PHE A 108 -0.63 12.61 -7.85
N ILE A 109 -1.20 12.17 -6.73
CA ILE A 109 -2.13 11.05 -6.69
C ILE A 109 -3.52 11.68 -6.77
N SER A 110 -4.16 11.49 -7.91
CA SER A 110 -5.52 12.00 -8.18
C SER A 110 -6.53 11.46 -7.16
N ASP A 111 -7.66 12.12 -7.02
CA ASP A 111 -8.72 11.67 -6.11
C ASP A 111 -9.23 10.26 -6.49
N ASP A 112 -9.31 9.94 -7.78
CA ASP A 112 -9.68 8.59 -8.27
C ASP A 112 -8.65 7.52 -7.87
N GLU A 113 -7.35 7.82 -7.98
CA GLU A 113 -6.28 6.92 -7.53
C GLU A 113 -6.31 6.77 -6.00
N ILE A 114 -6.56 7.84 -5.24
CA ILE A 114 -6.71 7.78 -3.78
C ILE A 114 -7.88 6.86 -3.40
N GLU A 115 -9.05 7.04 -4.01
CA GLU A 115 -10.22 6.22 -3.67
C GLU A 115 -10.03 4.76 -4.10
N LEU A 116 -9.33 4.50 -5.22
CA LEU A 116 -8.94 3.15 -5.62
C LEU A 116 -8.03 2.47 -4.56
N ILE A 117 -7.00 3.18 -4.09
CA ILE A 117 -6.07 2.69 -3.06
C ILE A 117 -6.79 2.48 -1.72
N VAL A 118 -7.65 3.43 -1.32
CA VAL A 118 -8.45 3.33 -0.09
C VAL A 118 -9.40 2.15 -0.14
N LYS A 119 -10.09 1.93 -1.27
CA LYS A 119 -10.97 0.77 -1.45
C LYS A 119 -10.20 -0.54 -1.30
N ALA A 120 -9.05 -0.68 -1.95
CA ALA A 120 -8.22 -1.87 -1.80
C ALA A 120 -7.76 -2.06 -0.34
N THR A 121 -7.36 -0.98 0.34
CA THR A 121 -6.99 -0.98 1.77
C THR A 121 -8.14 -1.46 2.65
N ILE A 122 -9.39 -1.07 2.41
CA ILE A 122 -10.52 -1.52 3.24
C ILE A 122 -10.68 -3.04 3.17
N TYR A 123 -10.61 -3.58 1.95
CA TYR A 123 -11.02 -4.96 1.67
C TYR A 123 -9.88 -5.97 1.60
N HIS A 124 -8.61 -5.56 1.62
CA HIS A 124 -7.47 -6.49 1.42
C HIS A 124 -7.43 -7.63 2.46
N SER A 125 -7.88 -7.37 3.69
CA SER A 125 -7.89 -8.38 4.76
C SER A 125 -9.07 -9.37 4.66
N ASP A 126 -10.10 -9.04 3.87
CA ASP A 126 -11.25 -9.92 3.61
C ASP A 126 -10.99 -10.87 2.45
N LYS A 127 -10.20 -11.91 2.74
CA LYS A 127 -9.84 -12.96 1.76
C LYS A 127 -10.95 -14.00 1.54
N LYS A 128 -12.05 -13.94 2.30
CA LYS A 128 -13.15 -14.92 2.19
C LYS A 128 -14.22 -14.47 1.20
N GLN A 129 -14.37 -13.17 1.03
CA GLN A 129 -15.30 -12.60 0.07
C GLN A 129 -14.57 -12.21 -1.22
N TYR A 130 -15.00 -12.75 -2.35
CA TYR A 130 -14.52 -12.31 -3.66
C TYR A 130 -15.11 -10.95 -4.04
N SER A 131 -14.32 -10.12 -4.71
CA SER A 131 -14.71 -8.85 -5.31
C SER A 131 -14.54 -8.91 -6.83
N ASP A 132 -15.51 -8.39 -7.59
CA ASP A 132 -15.37 -8.19 -9.04
C ASP A 132 -14.35 -7.09 -9.39
N ASP A 133 -13.89 -6.33 -8.40
CA ASP A 133 -12.84 -5.34 -8.54
C ASP A 133 -11.46 -5.99 -8.58
N LYS A 134 -10.87 -6.04 -9.79
CA LYS A 134 -9.55 -6.64 -10.04
C LYS A 134 -8.43 -6.01 -9.22
N PHE A 135 -8.53 -4.73 -8.85
CA PHE A 135 -7.50 -4.05 -8.09
C PHE A 135 -7.58 -4.41 -6.61
N VAL A 136 -8.79 -4.57 -6.07
CA VAL A 136 -9.00 -5.12 -4.71
C VAL A 136 -8.43 -6.54 -4.62
N GLU A 137 -8.77 -7.40 -5.58
CA GLU A 137 -8.26 -8.78 -5.58
C GLU A 137 -6.74 -8.85 -5.77
N LEU A 138 -6.14 -7.93 -6.53
CA LEU A 138 -4.69 -7.83 -6.63
C LEU A 138 -4.04 -7.64 -5.25
N ILE A 139 -4.56 -6.72 -4.41
CA ILE A 139 -3.95 -6.44 -3.10
C ILE A 139 -4.23 -7.56 -2.09
N LYS A 140 -5.40 -8.21 -2.16
CA LYS A 140 -5.66 -9.44 -1.37
C LYS A 140 -4.67 -10.54 -1.69
N ASP A 141 -4.41 -10.78 -2.97
CA ASP A 141 -3.46 -11.78 -3.42
C ASP A 141 -2.05 -11.44 -2.94
N VAL A 142 -1.63 -10.18 -3.08
CA VAL A 142 -0.31 -9.71 -2.62
C VAL A 142 -0.11 -9.95 -1.11
N ASP A 143 -1.02 -9.49 -0.24
CA ASP A 143 -0.93 -9.71 1.22
C ASP A 143 -0.99 -11.22 1.56
N ALA A 144 -1.76 -12.02 0.81
CA ALA A 144 -1.77 -13.46 1.00
C ALA A 144 -0.43 -14.12 0.63
N PHE A 145 0.13 -13.77 -0.53
CA PHE A 145 1.34 -14.38 -1.07
C PHE A 145 2.59 -14.03 -0.27
N ASP A 146 2.68 -12.79 0.22
CA ASP A 146 3.85 -12.31 0.96
C ASP A 146 4.14 -13.15 2.22
N ARG A 147 3.11 -13.71 2.84
CA ARG A 147 3.24 -14.56 4.04
C ARG A 147 3.98 -15.88 3.82
N TYR A 148 4.24 -16.24 2.57
CA TYR A 148 4.99 -17.44 2.21
C TYR A 148 6.44 -17.16 1.77
N LEU A 149 6.84 -15.88 1.72
CA LEU A 149 8.17 -15.44 1.29
C LEU A 149 9.01 -14.96 2.49
#